data_AF-S7VVJ9-F1
#
_entry.id   AF-S7VVJ9-F1
#
_cell.length_a   1.000
_cell.length_b   1.000
_cell.length_c   1.000
_cell.angle_alpha   90.00
_cell.angle_beta   90.00
_cell.angle_gamma   90.00
#
_symmetry.space_group_name_H-M   'P 1'
#
loop_
_entity.id
_entity.type
_entity.pdbx_description
1 polymer ?
#
loop_
_entity_poly.entity_id
_entity_poly.type
_entity_poly.pdbx_seq_one_letter_code
_entity_poly.pdbx_strand_id
1 'polypeptide(L)' 'MFEHKNKLVEGFSKKYGLYKLVYFESFQYVNDAITREKNMKKWKRQWKIDRIEKENFNWVDLSKDWRVFDD' A
#
# COMPACT_ATOMS: atom_id res chain seq x y z
N MET A 1 0.23 -7.90 -3.94
CA MET A 1 0.54 -8.20 -2.52
C MET A 1 1.18 -9.56 -2.31
N PHE A 2 0.69 -10.63 -2.96
CA PHE A 2 1.32 -11.97 -2.88
C PHE A 2 2.83 -11.95 -3.16
N GLU A 3 3.26 -11.34 -4.27
CA GLU A 3 4.69 -11.22 -4.62
C GLU A 3 5.52 -10.47 -3.57
N HIS A 4 4.95 -9.42 -2.97
CA HIS A 4 5.61 -8.65 -1.91
C HIS A 4 5.74 -9.46 -0.62
N LYS A 5 4.67 -10.19 -0.24
CA LYS A 5 4.65 -11.07 0.94
C LYS A 5 5.65 -12.22 0.80
N ASN A 6 5.74 -12.81 -0.39
CA ASN A 6 6.63 -13.92 -0.70
C ASN A 6 8.02 -13.50 -1.21
N LYS A 7 8.27 -12.18 -1.32
CA LYS A 7 9.55 -11.61 -1.81
C LYS A 7 10.00 -12.18 -3.16
N LEU A 8 9.05 -12.42 -4.06
CA LEU A 8 9.29 -13.06 -5.37
C LEU A 8 10.00 -12.15 -6.36
N VAL A 9 9.85 -10.83 -6.20
CA VAL A 9 10.45 -9.82 -7.08
C VAL A 9 11.61 -9.13 -6.38
N GLU A 10 12.77 -9.12 -7.03
CA GLU A 10 13.93 -8.34 -6.59
C GLU A 10 13.63 -6.84 -6.69
N GLY A 11 14.03 -6.06 -5.67
CA GLY A 11 13.85 -4.61 -5.69
C GLY A 11 13.58 -3.99 -4.33
N PHE A 12 12.98 -2.80 -4.34
CA PHE A 12 12.78 -1.96 -3.15
C PHE A 12 11.97 -2.69 -2.06
N SER A 13 10.87 -3.35 -2.44
CA SER A 13 10.01 -4.07 -1.49
C SER A 13 10.74 -5.21 -0.80
N LYS A 14 11.56 -5.97 -1.53
CA LYS A 14 12.37 -7.05 -0.95
C LYS A 14 13.50 -6.51 -0.07
N LYS A 15 14.23 -5.49 -0.54
CA LYS A 15 15.34 -4.86 0.18
C LYS A 15 14.94 -4.31 1.55
N TYR A 16 13.76 -3.69 1.64
CA TYR A 16 13.28 -3.05 2.87
C TYR A 16 12.19 -3.84 3.60
N GLY A 17 11.89 -5.07 3.16
CA GLY A 17 10.88 -5.91 3.81
C GLY A 17 9.47 -5.29 3.80
N LEU A 18 9.04 -4.71 2.69
CA LEU A 18 7.71 -4.12 2.54
C LEU A 18 6.69 -5.19 2.13
N TYR A 19 6.04 -5.80 3.12
CA TYR A 19 5.06 -6.87 2.92
C TYR A 19 3.66 -6.56 3.48
N LYS A 20 3.49 -5.45 4.22
CA LYS A 20 2.22 -5.07 4.84
C LYS A 20 1.51 -3.98 4.05
N LEU A 21 0.25 -4.19 3.69
CA LEU A 21 -0.59 -3.14 3.10
C LEU A 21 -1.38 -2.46 4.22
N VAL A 22 -1.03 -1.21 4.56
CA VAL A 22 -1.71 -0.49 5.65
C VAL A 22 -2.66 0.60 5.17
N TYR A 23 -2.58 0.96 3.88
CA TYR A 23 -3.40 2.01 3.27
C TYR A 23 -3.46 1.83 1.76
N PHE A 24 -4.64 2.00 1.18
CA PHE A 24 -4.84 2.13 -0.25
C PHE A 24 -6.08 2.96 -0.53
N GLU A 25 -6.16 3.56 -1.71
CA GLU A 25 -7.33 4.29 -2.19
C GLU A 25 -7.71 3.71 -3.55
N SER A 26 -9.01 3.50 -3.79
CA SER A 26 -9.55 3.08 -5.08
C SER A 26 -10.11 4.28 -5.83
N PHE A 27 -9.80 4.40 -7.12
CA PHE A 27 -10.31 5.45 -7.99
C PHE A 27 -10.99 4.84 -9.22
N GLN A 28 -12.07 5.46 -9.67
CA GLN A 28 -12.77 5.05 -10.89
C GLN A 28 -11.94 5.34 -12.15
N TYR A 29 -11.23 6.47 -12.16
CA TYR A 29 -10.46 6.93 -13.32
C TYR A 29 -8.95 6.80 -13.06
N VAL A 30 -8.23 6.29 -14.05
CA VAL A 30 -6.77 6.08 -13.97
C VAL A 30 -6.01 7.39 -13.76
N ASN A 31 -6.45 8.48 -14.40
CA ASN A 31 -5.81 9.80 -14.26
C ASN A 31 -5.89 10.35 -12.83
N ASP A 32 -6.97 10.05 -12.10
CA ASP A 32 -7.12 10.45 -10.70
C ASP A 32 -6.16 9.67 -9.81
N ALA A 33 -6.05 8.36 -10.02
CA ALA A 33 -5.09 7.51 -9.33
C ALA A 33 -3.64 7.99 -9.55
N ILE A 34 -3.27 8.29 -10.80
CA ILE A 34 -1.91 8.77 -11.15
C ILE A 34 -1.64 10.13 -10.49
N THR A 35 -2.59 11.06 -10.55
CA THR A 35 -2.46 12.39 -9.95
C THR A 35 -2.29 12.28 -8.44
N ARG A 36 -3.12 11.43 -7.81
CA ARG A 36 -3.08 11.18 -6.37
C ARG A 36 -1.75 10.55 -5.93
N GLU A 37 -1.25 9.58 -6.68
CA GLU A 37 0.04 8.93 -6.42
C GLU A 37 1.18 9.97 -6.48
N LYS A 38 1.21 10.80 -7.53
CA LYS A 38 2.20 11.88 -7.69
C LYS A 38 2.16 12.87 -6.52
N ASN A 39 0.96 13.27 -6.09
CA ASN A 39 0.78 14.13 -4.94
C ASN A 39 1.31 13.47 -3.66
N MET A 40 0.95 12.21 -3.42
CA MET A 40 1.38 11.46 -2.25
C MET A 40 2.90 11.29 -2.19
N LYS A 41 3.58 11.09 -3.33
CA LYS A 41 5.04 11.03 -3.38
C LYS A 41 5.71 12.30 -2.85
N LYS A 42 5.07 13.47 -3.02
CA LYS A 42 5.56 14.78 -2.54
C LYS A 42 5.15 15.13 -1.11
N TRP A 43 4.26 14.37 -0.48
CA TRP A 43 3.78 14.69 0.87
C TRP A 43 4.84 14.47 1.94
N LYS A 44 4.77 15.31 2.97
CA LYS A 44 5.51 15.10 4.22
C LYS A 44 5.13 13.75 4.81
N ARG A 45 6.12 13.08 5.43
CA ARG A 45 5.92 11.77 6.06
C ARG A 45 4.77 11.79 7.08
N GLN A 46 4.69 12.85 7.89
CA GLN A 46 3.67 12.99 8.93
C GLN A 46 2.25 12.93 8.36
N TRP A 47 1.98 13.61 7.25
CA TRP A 47 0.63 13.61 6.65
C TRP A 47 0.20 12.23 6.15
N LYS A 48 1.16 11.39 5.75
CA LYS A 48 0.88 10.00 5.40
C LYS A 48 0.53 9.20 6.65
N ILE A 49 1.28 9.40 7.74
CA ILE A 49 1.04 8.77 9.05
C ILE A 49 -0.35 9.16 9.56
N ASP A 50 -0.65 10.46 9.62
CA ASP A 50 -1.94 10.96 10.13
C ASP A 50 -3.13 10.37 9.35
N ARG A 51 -2.97 10.25 8.02
CA ARG A 51 -3.98 9.64 7.15
C ARG A 51 -4.13 8.13 7.39
N ILE A 52 -3.02 7.41 7.53
CA ILE A 52 -3.03 5.98 7.87
C ILE A 52 -3.70 5.79 9.23
N GLU A 53 -3.32 6.55 10.25
CA GLU A 53 -3.84 6.41 11.61
C GLU A 53 -5.33 6.75 11.71
N LYS A 54 -5.82 7.68 10.88
CA LYS A 54 -7.24 8.01 10.79
C LYS A 54 -8.10 6.83 10.32
N GLU A 55 -7.62 6.02 9.38
CA GLU A 55 -8.39 4.92 8.78
C GLU A 55 -8.00 3.53 9.34
N ASN A 56 -6.76 3.40 9.82
CA ASN A 56 -6.15 2.16 10.26
C ASN A 56 -5.15 2.44 11.40
N PHE A 57 -5.67 2.92 12.53
CA PHE A 57 -4.89 3.28 13.73
C PHE A 57 -3.94 2.17 14.20
N ASN A 58 -4.34 0.91 14.09
CA ASN A 58 -3.56 -0.23 14.54
C ASN A 58 -2.56 -0.75 13.48
N TRP A 59 -2.44 -0.09 12.33
CA TRP A 59 -1.55 -0.49 11.24
C TRP A 59 -1.73 -1.97 10.87
N VAL A 60 -2.99 -2.41 10.81
CA VAL A 60 -3.37 -3.78 10.43
C VAL A 60 -3.04 -4.00 8.96
N ASP A 61 -2.64 -5.22 8.60
CA ASP A 61 -2.49 -5.59 7.19
C ASP A 61 -3.87 -5.71 6.54
N LEU A 62 -4.24 -4.74 5.71
CA LEU A 62 -5.49 -4.71 4.96
C LEU A 62 -5.59 -5.85 3.94
N SER A 63 -4.45 -6.43 3.58
CA SER A 63 -4.37 -7.58 2.66
C SER A 63 -4.33 -8.93 3.38
N LYS A 64 -4.56 -8.97 4.70
CA LYS A 64 -4.50 -10.21 5.49
C LYS A 64 -5.50 -11.25 5.02
N ASP A 65 -6.74 -10.83 4.77
CA ASP A 65 -7.86 -11.72 4.44
C ASP A 65 -8.16 -11.76 2.93
N TRP A 66 -7.29 -11.17 2.11
CA TRP A 66 -7.41 -11.28 0.65
C TRP A 66 -7.13 -12.73 0.25
N ARG A 67 -8.20 -13.44 -0.14
CA ARG A 67 -8.09 -14.78 -0.71
C ARG A 67 -7.37 -14.68 -2.05
N VAL A 68 -6.20 -15.30 -2.11
CA VAL A 68 -5.57 -15.63 -3.40
C VAL A 68 -6.33 -16.87 -3.87
N PHE A 69 -7.12 -16.73 -4.92
CA PHE A 69 -7.70 -17.89 -5.59
C PHE A 69 -6.53 -18.55 -6.33
N ASP A 70 -6.06 -19.68 -5.80
CA ASP A 70 -5.16 -20.59 -6.50
C ASP A 70 -6.07 -21.52 -7.32
N ASP A 71 -6.34 -21.15 -8.58
CA ASP A 71 -6.83 -22.07 -9.63
C ASP A 71 -5.65 -22.53 -10.50
#